data_AF-A0A8T0Y0B9-F1
#
_entry.id   AF-A0A8T0Y0B9-F1
#
_cell.length_a   1.000
_cell.length_b   1.000
_cell.length_c   1.000
_cell.angle_alpha   90.00
_cell.angle_beta   90.00
_cell.angle_gamma   90.00
#
_symmetry.space_group_name_H-M   'P 1'
#
loop_
_entity.id
_entity.type
_entity.pdbx_description
1 polymer ?
#
loop_
_entity_poly.entity_id
_entity_poly.type
_entity_poly.pdbx_seq_one_letter_code
_entity_poly.pdbx_strand_id
1 'polypeptide(L)' 'MLFLIEPFRKISVPEMKLLKKFKKIDLQAGESVDVSFSLSAEDWGVYKPQISNGLNRIVEDSKYVVAVKPDTWCNVY' A
#
# COMPACT_ATOMS: atom_id res chain seq x y z
N MET A 1 10.02 -3.57 -0.57
CA MET A 1 8.74 -3.07 -1.12
C MET A 1 7.87 -2.58 0.02
N LEU A 2 7.12 -1.49 -0.18
CA LEU A 2 6.19 -0.89 0.78
C LEU A 2 4.75 -1.17 0.34
N PHE A 3 4.00 -1.89 1.17
CA PHE A 3 2.60 -2.20 0.95
C PHE A 3 1.70 -1.43 1.92
N LEU A 4 0.57 -0.94 1.41
CA LEU A 4 -0.54 -0.46 2.22
C LEU A 4 -1.67 -1.49 2.14
N ILE A 5 -2.14 -1.94 3.29
CA ILE A 5 -3.14 -2.99 3.40
C ILE A 5 -4.32 -2.49 4.23
N GLU A 6 -5.52 -2.70 3.73
CA GLU A 6 -6.78 -2.41 4.41
C GLU A 6 -7.54 -3.73 4.55
N PRO A 7 -7.39 -4.45 5.68
CA PRO A 7 -7.88 -5.82 5.83
C PRO A 7 -9.39 -5.97 5.68
N PHE A 8 -10.13 -4.88 5.90
CA PHE A 8 -11.57 -4.81 5.71
C PHE A 8 -11.95 -3.49 5.04
N ARG A 9 -12.65 -3.58 3.91
CA ARG A 9 -13.13 -2.42 3.15
C ARG A 9 -14.64 -2.46 3.02
N LYS A 10 -15.32 -1.35 3.32
CA LYS A 10 -16.79 -1.26 3.28
C LYS A 10 -17.32 -1.14 1.85
N ILE A 11 -16.60 -0.44 0.97
CA ILE A 11 -17.14 -0.01 -0.32
C ILE A 11 -16.80 -0.97 -1.48
N SER A 12 -15.70 -1.73 -1.42
CA SER A 12 -15.35 -2.71 -2.46
C SER A 12 -14.25 -3.68 -2.01
N VAL A 13 -14.38 -4.96 -2.40
CA VAL A 13 -13.61 -6.06 -1.81
C VAL A 13 -12.32 -6.48 -2.55
N PRO A 14 -12.09 -6.27 -3.86
CA PRO A 14 -11.18 -7.20 -4.55
C PRO A 14 -9.70 -7.01 -4.22
N GLU A 15 -9.25 -5.81 -3.84
CA GLU A 15 -7.82 -5.57 -3.62
C GLU A 15 -7.55 -4.86 -2.29
N MET A 16 -7.26 -5.65 -1.26
CA MET A 16 -7.00 -5.18 0.10
C MET A 16 -5.54 -4.78 0.33
N LYS A 17 -4.59 -5.36 -0.43
CA LYS A 17 -3.14 -5.11 -0.34
C LYS A 17 -2.63 -4.47 -1.62
N LEU A 18 -2.03 -3.29 -1.50
CA LEU A 18 -1.51 -2.52 -2.62
C LEU A 18 -0.02 -2.24 -2.44
N LEU A 19 0.79 -2.53 -3.45
CA LEU A 19 2.17 -2.04 -3.52
C LEU A 19 2.13 -0.54 -3.78
N LYS A 20 2.64 0.26 -2.84
CA LYS A 20 2.68 1.73 -2.97
C LYS A 20 4.00 2.21 -3.51
N LYS A 21 5.11 1.73 -2.94
CA LYS A 21 6.46 2.16 -3.30
C LYS A 21 7.43 1.00 -3.27
N PHE A 22 8.46 1.05 -4.09
CA PHE A 22 9.59 0.14 -4.00
C PHE A 22 10.88 0.85 -4.36
N LYS A 23 11.99 0.35 -3.81
CA LYS A 23 13.35 0.78 -4.14
C LYS A 23 14.13 -0.47 -4.50
N LYS A 24 14.80 -0.43 -5.65
CA LYS A 24 15.85 -1.39 -5.97
C LYS A 24 17.13 -0.89 -5.30
N ILE A 25 17.84 -1.80 -4.65
CA ILE A 25 19.13 -1.53 -4.03
C ILE A 25 20.12 -2.54 -4.59
N ASP A 26 21.36 -2.12 -4.75
CA ASP A 26 22.50 -2.97 -5.09
C ASP A 26 23.49 -2.84 -3.94
N LEU A 27 23.98 -3.98 -3.44
CA LEU A 27 24.81 -4.05 -2.24
C LEU A 27 25.95 -5.02 -2.47
N GLN A 28 27.17 -4.61 -2.10
CA GLN A 28 28.31 -5.52 -2.05
C GLN A 28 28.23 -6.44 -0.82
N ALA A 29 29.05 -7.49 -0.81
CA ALA A 29 29.10 -8.42 0.33
C ALA A 29 29.49 -7.67 1.62
N GLY A 30 28.61 -7.75 2.63
CA GLY A 30 28.79 -7.09 3.92
C GLY A 30 28.30 -5.64 3.98
N GLU A 31 27.81 -5.07 2.87
CA GLU A 31 27.23 -3.73 2.86
C GLU A 31 25.82 -3.71 3.45
N SER A 32 25.46 -2.60 4.10
CA SER A 32 24.10 -2.35 4.58
C SER A 32 23.71 -0.91 4.29
N VAL A 33 22.43 -0.68 4.01
CA VAL A 33 21.89 0.65 3.71
C VAL A 33 20.52 0.82 4.36
N ASP A 34 20.28 2.01 4.89
CA ASP A 34 18.96 2.39 5.40
C ASP A 34 18.02 2.74 4.26
N VAL A 35 16.90 2.03 4.19
CA VAL A 35 15.86 2.27 3.18
C VAL A 35 14.66 2.95 3.82
N SER A 36 14.48 4.24 3.51
CA SER A 36 13.32 5.02 3.94
C SER A 36 12.27 5.15 2.84
N PHE A 37 11.00 5.06 3.22
CA PHE A 37 9.84 5.40 2.40
C PHE A 37 8.96 6.40 3.15
N SER A 38 8.37 7.34 2.42
CA SER A 38 7.37 8.27 2.97
C SER A 38 6.03 8.02 2.31
N LEU A 39 4.94 8.00 3.08
CA LEU A 39 3.58 7.97 2.55
C LEU A 39 3.01 9.38 2.51
N SER A 40 2.42 9.80 1.38
CA SER A 40 1.65 11.03 1.25
C SER A 40 0.16 10.72 1.28
N ALA A 41 -0.69 11.75 1.38
CA ALA A 41 -2.15 11.59 1.31
C ALA A 41 -2.62 10.85 0.04
N GLU A 42 -1.82 10.88 -1.04
CA GLU A 42 -2.19 10.22 -2.29
C GLU A 42 -1.97 8.71 -2.30
N ASP A 43 -1.11 8.22 -1.40
CA ASP A 43 -0.87 6.79 -1.24
C ASP A 43 -2.06 6.10 -0.56
N TRP A 44 -3.00 6.85 0.02
CA TRP A 44 -4.16 6.32 0.74
C TRP A 44 -5.42 6.33 -0.11
N GLY A 45 -6.37 5.51 0.32
CA GLY A 45 -7.70 5.48 -0.26
C GLY A 45 -7.84 4.68 -1.54
N VAL A 46 -9.08 4.62 -2.02
CA VAL A 46 -9.51 3.89 -3.21
C VAL A 46 -10.51 4.72 -4.01
N TYR A 47 -10.70 4.36 -5.27
CA TYR A 47 -11.77 4.94 -6.08
C TYR A 47 -13.11 4.30 -5.75
N LYS A 48 -14.16 5.12 -5.68
CA LYS A 48 -15.54 4.63 -5.61
C LYS A 48 -15.87 3.83 -6.89
N PRO A 49 -16.62 2.72 -6.78
CA PRO A 49 -17.06 1.95 -7.96
C PRO A 49 -17.97 2.74 -8.91
N GLN A 50 -18.70 3.73 -8.41
CA GLN A 50 -19.64 4.52 -9.21
C GLN A 50 -18.91 5.59 -10.02
N ILE A 51 -18.85 5.40 -11.34
CA ILE A 51 -18.14 6.27 -12.29
C ILE A 51 -19.01 7.45 -12.79
N SER A 52 -20.33 7.42 -12.54
CA SER A 52 -21.29 8.38 -13.11
C SER A 52 -21.01 9.85 -12.78
N ASN A 53 -20.31 10.13 -11.67
CA ASN A 53 -19.88 11.48 -11.26
C ASN A 53 -18.34 11.62 -11.29
N GLY A 54 -17.68 10.90 -12.18
CA GLY A 54 -16.22 10.88 -12.31
C GLY A 54 -15.52 9.94 -11.32
N LEU A 55 -14.19 9.90 -11.44
CA LEU A 55 -13.33 9.09 -10.58
C LEU A 55 -13.12 9.78 -9.24
N ASN A 56 -13.89 9.34 -8.24
CA ASN A 56 -13.84 9.90 -6.89
C ASN A 56 -12.99 9.02 -5.98
N ARG A 57 -11.83 9.54 -5.54
CA ARG A 57 -10.99 8.88 -4.54
C ARG A 57 -11.48 9.22 -3.13
N ILE A 58 -11.53 8.22 -2.26
CA ILE A 58 -11.91 8.34 -0.86
C ILE A 58 -10.97 7.55 0.03
N VAL A 59 -10.81 7.98 1.28
CA VAL A 59 -10.13 7.23 2.33
C VAL A 59 -11.20 6.80 3.34
N GLU A 60 -11.27 5.53 3.68
CA GLU A 60 -12.22 5.03 4.68
C GLU A 60 -11.66 5.25 6.09
N ASP A 61 -12.54 5.55 7.04
CA ASP A 61 -12.20 5.44 8.47
C ASP A 61 -12.16 3.95 8.84
N SER A 62 -10.96 3.37 8.78
CA SER A 62 -10.68 1.95 8.94
C SER A 62 -9.26 1.71 9.47
N LYS A 63 -8.94 0.44 9.72
CA LYS A 63 -7.58 0.00 10.08
C LYS A 63 -6.75 -0.20 8.83
N TYR A 64 -5.60 0.46 8.80
CA TYR A 64 -4.57 0.27 7.78
C TYR A 64 -3.35 -0.43 8.39
N VAL A 65 -2.74 -1.32 7.63
CA VAL A 65 -1.47 -1.98 7.95
C VAL A 65 -0.45 -1.57 6.90
N VAL A 66 0.72 -1.12 7.36
CA VAL A 66 1.87 -0.82 6.50
C VAL A 66 2.87 -1.96 6.66
N ALA A 67 3.27 -2.57 5.54
CA ALA A 67 4.23 -3.67 5.53
C ALA A 67 5.43 -3.34 4.64
N VAL A 68 6.64 -3.66 5.12
CA VAL A 68 7.88 -3.56 4.35
C VAL A 68 8.50 -4.95 4.22
N LYS A 69 8.54 -5.50 3.01
CA LYS A 69 9.10 -6.83 2.73
C LYS A 69 9.85 -6.89 1.40
N PRO A 70 10.79 -7.84 1.22
CA PRO A 70 11.48 -8.06 -0.05
C PRO A 70 10.61 -8.77 -1.09
N ASP A 71 9.50 -9.42 -0.67
CA ASP A 71 8.55 -10.14 -1.52
C ASP A 71 7.12 -9.58 -1.39
N THR A 72 6.17 -10.18 -2.12
CA THR A 72 4.75 -9.78 -2.10
C THR A 72 3.92 -10.50 -1.03
N TRP A 73 4.50 -11.44 -0.28
CA TRP A 73 3.79 -12.23 0.73
C TRP A 73 3.80 -11.53 2.09
N CYS A 74 2.69 -10.84 2.36
CA CYS A 74 2.40 -10.20 3.65
C CYS A 74 1.21 -10.93 4.29
N ASN A 75 1.43 -11.71 5.36
CA ASN A 75 0.34 -12.28 6.15
C ASN A 75 -0.13 -11.26 7.18
N VAL A 76 -1.35 -10.77 7.04
CA VAL A 76 -1.96 -9.77 7.93
C VAL A 76 -3.35 -10.20 8.42
N TYR A 77 -3.65 -11.50 8.31
CA TYR A 77 -4.87 -12.16 8.76
C TYR A 77 -4.56 -13.24 9.80
#